data_AF-A0A150PC09-F1
#
_entry.id   AF-A0A150PC09-F1
#
_cell.length_a   1.000
_cell.length_b   1.000
_cell.length_c   1.000
_cell.angle_alpha   90.00
_cell.angle_beta   90.00
_cell.angle_gamma   90.00
#
_symmetry.space_group_name_H-M   'P 1'
#
loop_
_entity.id
_entity.type
_entity.pdbx_description
1 polymer ?
#
loop_
_entity_poly.entity_id
_entity_poly.type
_entity_poly.pdbx_seq_one_letter_code
_entity_poly.pdbx_strand_id
1 'polypeptide(L)'
;MIHRKENTLSLRAAVPTLCVALAAVLAGCVVDADTGVDEGAATDSDHVGDQQPSALAAPGCTVRLTPTSLVASVAQAENPAANVADGSLATRWSGRGKGAHVTADLGATQRICGISLGWYNGGVDGRIYDYALSTSTDGQNFSPLFVGKSLPSTSLQPVEFQAVDARYVRLTVNGNTVNDYASVTELQISASAAPASAFVHPGILVSKGQLDFVKTKIGGGAQPWTKEYQLARGSRHAKRDYVASPVPVVKCSTPGSKQKAIDLGYEQAGCSEIVNDANAAYTQALLWYYSGDAQYAENARRILNAWARTMTAILFDQPRFPDNNVQVYANGHFAAGWAGTNFLRAAEILRYTYSGWTAEDTALQENHFKTVYWDLVKDGWTGGANRTSVMNETALGIAIFTNDREKYEYVVSQVEHSSKAMIYMPSDGRQPLYPIYQGRPRYTDDAKGALAGIWSNPTRYIAGLEQETCRDLGHMQMGVSSLANMAETLRIQGDARSAYSDDAVHDENRLRQALELNADYVLQYLDNTGNRVGVKVTPEGWMPARNWPCSSFAETAGGGSAVMGWELGYNEFRNRRGISMPKTEELITRVRAMTSASTRVGNHIGWETLTHAGAP
;
A
#
# COMPACT_ATOMS: atom_id res chain seq x y z
N MET A 1 75.72 19.90 46.62
CA MET A 1 74.26 20.11 46.54
C MET A 1 73.92 20.57 45.13
N ILE A 2 73.85 19.61 44.21
CA ILE A 2 73.55 19.76 42.79
C ILE A 2 73.02 18.38 42.33
N HIS A 3 71.97 18.37 41.49
CA HIS A 3 71.71 17.47 40.33
C HIS A 3 70.20 17.17 40.18
N ARG A 4 69.57 17.40 39.02
CA ARG A 4 69.65 16.63 37.75
C ARG A 4 69.34 15.13 37.93
N LYS A 5 68.32 14.65 37.23
CA LYS A 5 68.24 13.36 36.49
C LYS A 5 66.78 13.20 36.01
N GLU A 6 66.45 13.25 34.72
CA GLU A 6 66.86 12.38 33.59
C GLU A 6 66.67 10.89 33.85
N ASN A 7 65.95 10.24 32.91
CA ASN A 7 66.28 9.01 32.18
C ASN A 7 65.13 7.96 32.13
N THR A 8 64.47 7.80 30.97
CA THR A 8 64.75 6.85 29.83
C THR A 8 64.02 5.50 30.03
N LEU A 9 63.58 4.69 29.06
CA LEU A 9 64.04 4.37 27.70
C LEU A 9 62.96 3.47 27.01
N SER A 10 62.82 3.60 25.68
CA SER A 10 62.67 2.53 24.64
C SER A 10 61.51 1.52 24.68
N LEU A 11 60.79 1.35 23.55
CA LEU A 11 61.05 0.23 22.61
C LEU A 11 60.26 0.31 21.28
N ARG A 12 61.04 0.36 20.19
CA ARG A 12 60.98 -0.35 18.89
C ARG A 12 59.68 -0.50 18.10
N ALA A 13 59.80 -0.04 16.85
CA ALA A 13 59.00 -0.40 15.69
C ALA A 13 59.19 -1.86 15.24
N ALA A 14 58.13 -2.45 14.68
CA ALA A 14 58.20 -3.47 13.63
C ALA A 14 56.87 -3.49 12.84
N VAL A 15 56.98 -3.34 11.52
CA VAL A 15 55.99 -3.73 10.51
C VAL A 15 56.30 -5.20 10.14
N PRO A 16 55.32 -6.03 9.77
CA PRO A 16 55.24 -6.36 8.34
C PRO A 16 53.81 -6.57 7.80
N THR A 17 53.70 -6.23 6.52
CA THR A 17 52.76 -6.69 5.48
C THR A 17 52.67 -8.21 5.40
N LEU A 18 51.50 -8.80 5.08
CA LEU A 18 51.43 -9.94 4.15
C LEU A 18 50.02 -10.22 3.59
N CYS A 19 49.99 -10.49 2.29
CA CYS A 19 48.89 -11.02 1.48
C CYS A 19 48.58 -12.51 1.78
N VAL A 20 47.34 -12.94 1.54
CA VAL A 20 46.94 -14.35 1.25
C VAL A 20 45.73 -14.25 0.31
N ALA A 21 45.83 -14.49 -1.00
CA ALA A 21 45.97 -15.76 -1.75
C ALA A 21 44.69 -16.63 -1.76
N LEU A 22 44.03 -16.59 -2.92
CA LEU A 22 42.88 -17.40 -3.34
C LEU A 22 43.39 -18.77 -3.81
N ALA A 23 42.76 -19.88 -3.41
CA ALA A 23 43.02 -21.19 -3.99
C ALA A 23 41.71 -21.97 -4.19
N ALA A 24 41.50 -22.39 -5.44
CA ALA A 24 40.48 -23.35 -5.88
C ALA A 24 41.12 -24.73 -6.05
N VAL A 25 40.40 -25.81 -5.75
CA VAL A 25 40.71 -27.17 -6.23
C VAL A 25 39.39 -27.93 -6.49
N LEU A 26 39.36 -28.60 -7.65
CA LEU A 26 38.33 -29.50 -8.19
C LEU A 26 38.83 -30.97 -8.18
N ALA A 27 37.89 -31.91 -8.28
CA ALA A 27 37.99 -33.35 -8.63
C ALA A 27 38.41 -34.35 -7.51
N GLY A 28 37.85 -35.57 -7.38
CA GLY A 28 36.84 -36.31 -8.14
C GLY A 28 36.59 -37.75 -7.59
N CYS A 29 35.64 -38.44 -8.25
CA CYS A 29 35.33 -39.88 -8.44
C CYS A 29 35.28 -40.98 -7.33
N VAL A 30 34.06 -41.56 -7.19
CA VAL A 30 33.60 -42.99 -7.36
C VAL A 30 34.31 -44.18 -6.68
N VAL A 31 33.57 -45.00 -5.89
CA VAL A 31 33.36 -46.48 -6.10
C VAL A 31 32.19 -47.08 -5.27
N ASP A 32 31.55 -48.10 -5.88
CA ASP A 32 30.36 -48.89 -5.53
C ASP A 32 30.51 -50.00 -4.46
N ALA A 33 29.35 -50.52 -3.97
CA ALA A 33 28.90 -51.93 -3.92
C ALA A 33 27.81 -52.10 -2.82
N ASP A 34 26.52 -52.27 -3.13
CA ASP A 34 25.79 -53.47 -3.60
C ASP A 34 25.50 -54.54 -2.51
N THR A 35 24.20 -54.85 -2.33
CA THR A 35 23.61 -56.20 -2.15
C THR A 35 22.09 -56.08 -2.15
N GLY A 36 21.44 -56.55 -3.22
CA GLY A 36 19.99 -56.74 -3.30
C GLY A 36 19.50 -58.12 -2.87
N VAL A 37 18.18 -58.29 -2.74
CA VAL A 37 17.39 -59.44 -3.25
C VAL A 37 15.92 -59.00 -3.50
N ASP A 38 15.52 -59.14 -4.77
CA ASP A 38 14.23 -59.49 -5.46
C ASP A 38 13.03 -60.03 -4.63
N GLU A 39 11.73 -59.98 -5.01
CA GLU A 39 11.02 -59.99 -6.32
C GLU A 39 9.56 -59.45 -6.12
N GLY A 40 8.88 -58.96 -7.19
CA GLY A 40 7.39 -59.01 -7.26
C GLY A 40 6.59 -57.88 -7.93
N ALA A 41 6.74 -57.70 -9.24
CA ALA A 41 5.84 -57.09 -10.27
C ALA A 41 4.55 -56.31 -9.89
N ALA A 42 4.46 -55.05 -10.38
CA ALA A 42 3.27 -54.51 -11.06
C ALA A 42 3.67 -53.35 -11.99
N THR A 43 3.08 -53.33 -13.17
CA THR A 43 3.44 -52.56 -14.37
C THR A 43 2.92 -51.13 -14.38
N ASP A 44 3.78 -50.21 -14.84
CA ASP A 44 3.58 -49.18 -15.87
C ASP A 44 2.26 -48.37 -15.90
N SER A 45 2.35 -47.06 -15.58
CA SER A 45 2.11 -45.93 -16.50
C SER A 45 1.72 -44.67 -15.73
N ASP A 46 2.57 -43.63 -15.79
CA ASP A 46 2.18 -42.21 -15.95
C ASP A 46 3.40 -41.29 -15.75
N HIS A 47 4.22 -41.21 -16.81
CA HIS A 47 5.06 -40.04 -17.03
C HIS A 47 4.18 -38.93 -17.60
N VAL A 48 3.80 -37.97 -16.75
CA VAL A 48 3.37 -36.65 -17.21
C VAL A 48 4.62 -35.97 -17.78
N GLY A 49 4.74 -36.01 -19.10
CA GLY A 49 5.77 -35.31 -19.85
C GLY A 49 5.68 -33.80 -19.62
N ASP A 50 6.85 -33.23 -19.35
CA ASP A 50 7.13 -31.80 -19.30
C ASP A 50 6.48 -31.06 -20.47
N GLN A 51 5.60 -30.12 -20.17
CA GLN A 51 5.10 -29.14 -21.14
C GLN A 51 6.21 -28.13 -21.39
N GLN A 52 6.97 -28.34 -22.45
CA GLN A 52 7.87 -27.35 -23.01
C GLN A 52 7.04 -26.14 -23.51
N PRO A 53 7.26 -24.91 -23.01
CA PRO A 53 6.47 -23.76 -23.42
C PRO A 53 6.73 -23.41 -24.89
N SER A 54 5.65 -23.30 -25.66
CA SER A 54 5.66 -22.89 -27.06
C SER A 54 6.22 -21.47 -27.22
N ALA A 55 7.14 -21.29 -28.16
CA ALA A 55 7.59 -19.97 -28.59
C ALA A 55 6.43 -19.17 -29.21
N LEU A 56 6.41 -17.86 -28.93
CA LEU A 56 5.52 -16.80 -29.46
C LEU A 56 4.32 -16.42 -28.58
N ALA A 57 4.60 -15.85 -27.41
CA ALA A 57 3.82 -14.70 -26.91
C ALA A 57 4.73 -13.47 -26.98
N ALA A 58 4.26 -12.37 -27.57
CA ALA A 58 4.98 -11.10 -27.52
C ALA A 58 5.29 -10.74 -26.06
N PRO A 59 6.50 -10.21 -25.74
CA PRO A 59 6.83 -9.81 -24.37
C PRO A 59 5.76 -8.86 -23.81
N GLY A 60 5.20 -9.19 -22.65
CA GLY A 60 4.18 -8.36 -21.96
C GLY A 60 2.71 -8.74 -22.15
N CYS A 61 2.40 -9.80 -22.92
CA CYS A 61 1.04 -10.29 -23.16
C CYS A 61 0.59 -11.39 -22.16
N THR A 62 0.57 -11.07 -20.86
CA THR A 62 0.40 -12.07 -19.79
C THR A 62 -0.95 -12.02 -19.06
N VAL A 63 -1.76 -10.99 -19.30
CA VAL A 63 -3.02 -10.79 -18.57
C VAL A 63 -4.17 -11.44 -19.35
N ARG A 64 -4.70 -12.57 -18.86
CA ARG A 64 -5.92 -13.18 -19.39
C ARG A 64 -7.13 -12.35 -18.95
N LEU A 65 -7.97 -11.97 -19.90
CA LEU A 65 -9.19 -11.21 -19.66
C LEU A 65 -10.38 -12.16 -19.51
N THR A 66 -11.22 -11.87 -18.53
CA THR A 66 -12.52 -12.52 -18.35
C THR A 66 -13.61 -11.62 -18.93
N PRO A 67 -14.33 -12.04 -19.99
CA PRO A 67 -15.46 -11.28 -20.51
C PRO A 67 -16.53 -11.05 -19.44
N THR A 68 -17.02 -9.81 -19.34
CA THR A 68 -18.15 -9.44 -18.48
C THR A 68 -19.48 -9.97 -19.01
N SER A 69 -19.58 -10.14 -20.34
CA SER A 69 -20.71 -10.80 -20.98
C SER A 69 -20.31 -11.47 -22.29
N LEU A 70 -21.08 -12.49 -22.68
CA LEU A 70 -20.93 -13.25 -23.91
C LEU A 70 -22.28 -13.34 -24.61
N VAL A 71 -22.37 -12.79 -25.83
CA VAL A 71 -23.60 -12.78 -26.62
C VAL A 71 -23.36 -13.52 -27.94
N ALA A 72 -24.03 -14.66 -28.12
CA ALA A 72 -23.99 -15.42 -29.36
C ALA A 72 -25.20 -15.13 -30.24
N SER A 73 -24.99 -15.13 -31.56
CA SER A 73 -26.06 -14.97 -32.55
C SER A 73 -27.02 -16.15 -32.56
N VAL A 74 -26.51 -17.34 -32.22
CA VAL A 74 -27.24 -18.60 -32.09
C VAL A 74 -26.49 -19.50 -31.12
N ALA A 75 -27.22 -20.26 -30.30
CA ALA A 75 -26.65 -21.26 -29.41
C ALA A 75 -27.60 -22.45 -29.25
N GLN A 76 -27.05 -23.66 -29.09
CA GLN A 76 -27.79 -24.82 -28.62
C GLN A 76 -28.00 -24.69 -27.11
N ALA A 77 -29.14 -25.20 -26.60
CA ALA A 77 -29.46 -25.13 -25.18
C ALA A 77 -28.39 -25.83 -24.31
N GLU A 78 -27.84 -26.93 -24.81
CA GLU A 78 -26.83 -27.74 -24.11
C GLU A 78 -25.40 -27.20 -24.27
N ASN A 79 -25.19 -26.26 -25.21
CA ASN A 79 -23.87 -25.68 -25.53
C ASN A 79 -23.97 -24.15 -25.65
N PRO A 80 -24.29 -23.45 -24.54
CA PRO A 80 -24.52 -22.00 -24.51
C PRO A 80 -23.23 -21.20 -24.75
N ALA A 81 -23.38 -19.89 -25.00
CA ALA A 81 -22.26 -18.98 -25.23
C ALA A 81 -21.26 -18.93 -24.06
N ALA A 82 -21.72 -19.11 -22.82
CA ALA A 82 -20.88 -19.07 -21.62
C ALA A 82 -19.74 -20.09 -21.65
N ASN A 83 -19.94 -21.23 -22.34
CA ASN A 83 -18.95 -22.29 -22.45
C ASN A 83 -17.76 -21.90 -23.35
N VAL A 84 -17.81 -20.78 -24.08
CA VAL A 84 -16.69 -20.38 -24.96
C VAL A 84 -15.56 -19.70 -24.19
N ALA A 85 -15.74 -19.32 -22.92
CA ALA A 85 -14.68 -18.69 -22.13
C ALA A 85 -14.75 -19.12 -20.66
N ASP A 86 -15.04 -20.39 -20.42
CA ASP A 86 -15.10 -20.99 -19.08
C ASP A 86 -13.76 -21.61 -18.65
N GLY A 87 -12.76 -21.64 -19.54
CA GLY A 87 -11.44 -22.20 -19.28
C GLY A 87 -11.36 -23.71 -19.43
N SER A 88 -12.38 -24.35 -20.00
CA SER A 88 -12.45 -25.79 -20.18
C SER A 88 -12.53 -26.16 -21.67
N LEU A 89 -11.54 -26.90 -22.17
CA LEU A 89 -11.59 -27.45 -23.53
C LEU A 89 -12.59 -28.62 -23.69
N ALA A 90 -13.22 -29.06 -22.59
CA ALA A 90 -14.20 -30.14 -22.58
C ALA A 90 -15.63 -29.65 -22.84
N THR A 91 -15.89 -28.38 -22.60
CA THR A 91 -17.16 -27.69 -22.88
C THR A 91 -17.05 -26.92 -24.19
N ARG A 92 -18.18 -26.49 -24.75
CA ARG A 92 -18.18 -25.68 -25.98
C ARG A 92 -19.42 -24.80 -26.07
N TRP A 93 -19.26 -23.69 -26.76
CA TRP A 93 -20.38 -23.03 -27.43
C TRP A 93 -20.66 -23.73 -28.76
N SER A 94 -21.92 -23.91 -29.11
CA SER A 94 -22.28 -24.40 -30.45
C SER A 94 -23.53 -23.76 -31.02
N GLY A 95 -23.49 -23.39 -32.30
CA GLY A 95 -24.58 -22.76 -33.02
C GLY A 95 -24.58 -23.15 -34.49
N ARG A 96 -25.75 -23.35 -35.10
CA ARG A 96 -25.86 -23.81 -36.51
C ARG A 96 -25.97 -22.63 -37.46
N GLY A 97 -25.17 -22.64 -38.53
CA GLY A 97 -25.22 -21.70 -39.65
C GLY A 97 -23.87 -21.02 -39.90
N LYS A 98 -23.53 -20.84 -41.18
CA LYS A 98 -22.37 -20.02 -41.58
C LYS A 98 -22.59 -18.56 -41.18
N GLY A 99 -21.59 -17.94 -40.58
CA GLY A 99 -21.69 -16.60 -40.01
C GLY A 99 -22.21 -16.57 -38.57
N ALA A 100 -22.44 -17.72 -37.94
CA ALA A 100 -22.71 -17.79 -36.51
C ALA A 100 -21.52 -17.18 -35.75
N HIS A 101 -21.82 -16.30 -34.79
CA HIS A 101 -20.81 -15.55 -34.07
C HIS A 101 -21.10 -15.43 -32.58
N VAL A 102 -20.03 -15.22 -31.81
CA VAL A 102 -20.08 -14.87 -30.39
C VAL A 102 -19.28 -13.59 -30.17
N THR A 103 -19.86 -12.66 -29.42
CA THR A 103 -19.24 -11.38 -29.04
C THR A 103 -18.98 -11.37 -27.55
N ALA A 104 -17.71 -11.19 -27.16
CA ALA A 104 -17.27 -10.98 -25.79
C ALA A 104 -17.19 -9.47 -25.49
N ASP A 105 -17.82 -9.02 -24.41
CA ASP A 105 -17.65 -7.67 -23.86
C ASP A 105 -16.66 -7.71 -22.68
N LEU A 106 -15.53 -7.02 -22.81
CA LEU A 106 -14.49 -6.95 -21.79
C LEU A 106 -14.80 -5.94 -20.67
N GLY A 107 -15.93 -5.22 -20.75
CA GLY A 107 -16.39 -4.22 -19.78
C GLY A 107 -15.77 -2.83 -19.97
N ALA A 108 -14.54 -2.77 -20.47
CA ALA A 108 -13.82 -1.54 -20.82
C ALA A 108 -12.89 -1.77 -22.02
N THR A 109 -12.40 -0.69 -22.64
CA THR A 109 -11.39 -0.79 -23.70
C THR A 109 -10.07 -1.33 -23.13
N GLN A 110 -9.54 -2.38 -23.74
CA GLN A 110 -8.29 -3.06 -23.36
C GLN A 110 -7.31 -3.08 -24.53
N ARG A 111 -6.01 -3.09 -24.23
CA ARG A 111 -4.94 -3.29 -25.21
C ARG A 111 -4.75 -4.79 -25.49
N ILE A 112 -5.59 -5.35 -26.36
CA ILE A 112 -5.60 -6.78 -26.69
C ILE A 112 -4.35 -7.14 -27.50
N CYS A 113 -3.59 -8.13 -27.06
CA CYS A 113 -2.35 -8.57 -27.71
C CYS A 113 -2.27 -10.08 -27.95
N GLY A 114 -3.25 -10.85 -27.47
CA GLY A 114 -3.30 -12.29 -27.67
C GLY A 114 -4.73 -12.79 -27.74
N ILE A 115 -4.99 -13.72 -28.65
CA ILE A 115 -6.24 -14.48 -28.73
C ILE A 115 -5.84 -15.93 -29.02
N SER A 116 -6.41 -16.88 -28.25
CA SER A 116 -6.24 -18.32 -28.49
C SER A 116 -7.59 -19.01 -28.58
N LEU A 117 -7.74 -19.90 -29.55
CA LEU A 117 -9.01 -20.55 -29.90
C LEU A 117 -8.92 -22.07 -29.77
N GLY A 118 -9.91 -22.67 -29.12
CA GLY A 118 -10.13 -24.11 -29.06
C GLY A 118 -11.28 -24.52 -29.98
N TRP A 119 -11.10 -25.61 -30.73
CA TRP A 119 -12.05 -26.06 -31.74
C TRP A 119 -12.58 -27.45 -31.44
N TYR A 120 -13.90 -27.60 -31.39
CA TYR A 120 -14.52 -28.90 -31.12
C TYR A 120 -14.20 -29.89 -32.24
N ASN A 121 -13.76 -31.09 -31.87
CA ASN A 121 -13.42 -32.22 -32.74
C ASN A 121 -12.30 -32.00 -33.79
N GLY A 122 -11.57 -30.87 -33.77
CA GLY A 122 -10.50 -30.61 -34.73
C GLY A 122 -9.47 -31.74 -34.81
N GLY A 123 -9.01 -32.23 -33.66
CA GLY A 123 -8.07 -33.37 -33.57
C GLY A 123 -8.73 -34.76 -33.51
N VAL A 124 -10.06 -34.84 -33.56
CA VAL A 124 -10.82 -36.10 -33.45
C VAL A 124 -11.24 -36.59 -34.84
N ASP A 125 -11.89 -35.74 -35.62
CA ASP A 125 -12.34 -36.06 -36.99
C ASP A 125 -11.64 -35.25 -38.08
N GLY A 126 -10.62 -34.47 -37.71
CA GLY A 126 -9.83 -33.67 -38.64
C GLY A 126 -10.56 -32.45 -39.19
N ARG A 127 -11.72 -32.06 -38.62
CA ARG A 127 -12.46 -30.91 -39.14
C ARG A 127 -11.69 -29.60 -39.00
N ILE A 128 -11.87 -28.75 -40.01
CA ILE A 128 -11.24 -27.43 -40.11
C ILE A 128 -12.36 -26.40 -40.17
N TYR A 129 -12.31 -25.41 -39.28
CA TYR A 129 -13.25 -24.29 -39.23
C TYR A 129 -12.69 -23.10 -40.00
N ASP A 130 -13.54 -22.44 -40.80
CA ASP A 130 -13.26 -21.15 -41.41
C ASP A 130 -13.77 -20.05 -40.46
N TYR A 131 -12.95 -19.06 -40.11
CA TYR A 131 -13.34 -18.06 -39.12
C TYR A 131 -12.72 -16.68 -39.34
N ALA A 132 -13.38 -15.68 -38.76
CA ALA A 132 -12.93 -14.31 -38.70
C ALA A 132 -13.02 -13.77 -37.28
N LEU A 133 -12.03 -12.97 -36.89
CA LEU A 133 -12.05 -12.15 -35.68
C LEU A 133 -12.22 -10.68 -36.08
N SER A 134 -13.03 -9.97 -35.31
CA SER A 134 -13.20 -8.53 -35.43
C SER A 134 -13.31 -7.89 -34.04
N THR A 135 -12.98 -6.61 -33.94
CA THR A 135 -12.95 -5.89 -32.67
C THR A 135 -13.71 -4.57 -32.75
N SER A 136 -14.18 -4.07 -31.62
CA SER A 136 -14.90 -2.80 -31.52
C SER A 136 -14.67 -2.13 -30.17
N THR A 137 -14.75 -0.81 -30.12
CA THR A 137 -14.77 -0.01 -28.88
C THR A 137 -16.18 0.37 -28.44
N ASP A 138 -17.15 0.38 -29.36
CA ASP A 138 -18.53 0.86 -29.13
C ASP A 138 -19.59 -0.25 -29.20
N GLY A 139 -19.21 -1.46 -29.60
CA GLY A 139 -20.09 -2.62 -29.72
C GLY A 139 -21.01 -2.58 -30.94
N GLN A 140 -20.89 -1.56 -31.80
CA GLN A 140 -21.70 -1.34 -32.99
C GLN A 140 -20.87 -1.47 -34.26
N ASN A 141 -19.72 -0.78 -34.31
CA ASN A 141 -18.84 -0.74 -35.45
C ASN A 141 -17.65 -1.68 -35.22
N PHE A 142 -17.59 -2.77 -36.00
CA PHE A 142 -16.53 -3.78 -35.88
C PHE A 142 -15.49 -3.63 -36.98
N SER A 143 -14.23 -3.56 -36.59
CA SER A 143 -13.07 -3.56 -37.48
C SER A 143 -12.54 -4.99 -37.63
N PRO A 144 -12.21 -5.46 -38.85
CA PRO A 144 -11.58 -6.76 -39.05
C PRO A 144 -10.22 -6.85 -38.35
N LEU A 145 -9.95 -7.98 -37.68
CA LEU A 145 -8.68 -8.25 -37.01
C LEU A 145 -7.91 -9.40 -37.65
N PHE A 146 -8.61 -10.51 -37.96
CA PHE A 146 -7.99 -11.71 -38.53
C PHE A 146 -9.03 -12.50 -39.33
N VAL A 147 -8.58 -13.19 -40.38
CA VAL A 147 -9.38 -14.19 -41.12
C VAL A 147 -8.49 -15.40 -41.38
N GLY A 148 -8.97 -16.60 -41.09
CA GLY A 148 -8.18 -17.81 -41.28
C GLY A 148 -8.95 -19.10 -41.08
N LYS A 149 -8.19 -20.19 -40.99
CA LYS A 149 -8.71 -21.54 -40.79
C LYS A 149 -8.06 -22.18 -39.57
N SER A 150 -8.81 -23.01 -38.85
CA SER A 150 -8.26 -23.77 -37.72
C SER A 150 -7.32 -24.89 -38.20
N LEU A 151 -6.43 -25.34 -37.33
CA LEU A 151 -5.71 -26.61 -37.51
C LEU A 151 -6.58 -27.79 -37.04
N PRO A 152 -6.38 -28.99 -37.59
CA PRO A 152 -7.04 -30.22 -37.13
C PRO A 152 -6.44 -30.70 -35.81
N SER A 153 -6.69 -29.95 -34.74
CA SER A 153 -6.18 -30.20 -33.39
C SER A 153 -7.25 -29.85 -32.35
N THR A 154 -7.18 -30.49 -31.19
CA THR A 154 -7.99 -30.17 -30.00
C THR A 154 -7.29 -29.20 -29.04
N SER A 155 -6.00 -28.89 -29.27
CA SER A 155 -5.25 -27.92 -28.48
C SER A 155 -5.68 -26.47 -28.78
N LEU A 156 -5.45 -25.57 -27.82
CA LEU A 156 -5.60 -24.13 -28.04
C LEU A 156 -4.63 -23.66 -29.14
N GLN A 157 -5.17 -22.87 -30.07
CA GLN A 157 -4.43 -22.34 -31.21
C GLN A 157 -4.30 -20.82 -31.05
N PRO A 158 -3.09 -20.28 -30.86
CA PRO A 158 -2.90 -18.84 -30.83
C PRO A 158 -3.15 -18.23 -32.22
N VAL A 159 -3.69 -17.01 -32.23
CA VAL A 159 -3.88 -16.20 -33.43
C VAL A 159 -2.87 -15.07 -33.43
N GLU A 160 -2.13 -14.93 -34.52
CA GLU A 160 -1.17 -13.84 -34.70
C GLU A 160 -1.84 -12.59 -35.27
N PHE A 161 -1.71 -11.46 -34.58
CA PHE A 161 -2.18 -10.15 -35.02
C PHE A 161 -1.36 -9.04 -34.34
N GLN A 162 -1.39 -7.84 -34.90
CA GLN A 162 -0.86 -6.66 -34.19
C GLN A 162 -1.82 -6.25 -33.08
N ALA A 163 -1.30 -6.07 -31.86
CA ALA A 163 -2.13 -5.67 -30.72
C ALA A 163 -3.05 -4.48 -31.07
N VAL A 164 -4.27 -4.49 -30.54
CA VAL A 164 -5.35 -3.54 -30.84
C VAL A 164 -6.06 -3.07 -29.58
N ASP A 165 -6.49 -1.81 -29.53
CA ASP A 165 -7.36 -1.32 -28.45
C ASP A 165 -8.83 -1.64 -28.76
N ALA A 166 -9.48 -2.42 -27.90
CA ALA A 166 -10.88 -2.80 -28.09
C ALA A 166 -11.56 -3.18 -26.77
N ARG A 167 -12.87 -2.97 -26.70
CA ARG A 167 -13.74 -3.46 -25.62
C ARG A 167 -14.45 -4.75 -26.01
N TYR A 168 -14.78 -4.90 -27.29
CA TYR A 168 -15.53 -6.03 -27.81
C TYR A 168 -14.66 -6.86 -28.75
N VAL A 169 -14.70 -8.18 -28.61
CA VAL A 169 -14.10 -9.15 -29.54
C VAL A 169 -15.20 -10.05 -30.07
N ARG A 170 -15.33 -10.14 -31.40
CA ARG A 170 -16.29 -11.00 -32.07
C ARG A 170 -15.57 -12.09 -32.86
N LEU A 171 -15.86 -13.33 -32.53
CA LEU A 171 -15.49 -14.53 -33.30
C LEU A 171 -16.67 -14.93 -34.19
N THR A 172 -16.44 -14.98 -35.50
CA THR A 172 -17.42 -15.41 -36.51
C THR A 172 -16.91 -16.68 -37.17
N VAL A 173 -17.75 -17.72 -37.23
CA VAL A 173 -17.42 -19.00 -37.87
C VAL A 173 -18.19 -19.13 -39.18
N ASN A 174 -17.47 -19.25 -40.29
CA ASN A 174 -17.98 -19.31 -41.65
C ASN A 174 -18.12 -20.77 -42.17
N GLY A 175 -18.47 -21.67 -41.26
CA GLY A 175 -18.62 -23.10 -41.53
C GLY A 175 -17.36 -23.91 -41.23
N ASN A 176 -17.46 -25.23 -41.44
CA ASN A 176 -16.34 -26.16 -41.31
C ASN A 176 -16.38 -27.22 -42.41
N THR A 177 -15.35 -28.07 -42.49
CA THR A 177 -15.22 -29.10 -43.54
C THR A 177 -16.18 -30.29 -43.41
N VAL A 178 -16.92 -30.41 -42.31
CA VAL A 178 -17.83 -31.53 -42.03
C VAL A 178 -19.30 -31.10 -42.08
N ASN A 179 -19.63 -29.91 -41.58
CA ASN A 179 -20.99 -29.37 -41.55
C ASN A 179 -21.01 -27.83 -41.33
N ASP A 180 -22.20 -27.27 -41.11
CA ASP A 180 -22.40 -25.83 -40.93
C ASP A 180 -22.48 -25.37 -39.47
N TYR A 181 -22.02 -26.18 -38.50
CA TYR A 181 -21.97 -25.74 -37.10
C TYR A 181 -20.73 -24.90 -36.82
N ALA A 182 -20.93 -23.81 -36.09
CA ALA A 182 -19.91 -23.19 -35.27
C ALA A 182 -19.82 -23.96 -33.95
N SER A 183 -18.66 -24.51 -33.62
CA SER A 183 -18.44 -25.24 -32.37
C SER A 183 -17.04 -24.95 -31.82
N VAL A 184 -17.00 -24.08 -30.82
CA VAL A 184 -15.77 -23.50 -30.25
C VAL A 184 -15.69 -23.91 -28.80
N THR A 185 -14.60 -24.56 -28.40
CA THR A 185 -14.41 -25.02 -27.03
C THR A 185 -13.87 -23.93 -26.12
N GLU A 186 -13.09 -22.99 -26.65
CA GLU A 186 -12.54 -21.90 -25.84
C GLU A 186 -12.13 -20.70 -26.72
N LEU A 187 -12.28 -19.49 -26.18
CA LEU A 187 -11.85 -18.19 -26.65
C LEU A 187 -11.12 -17.52 -25.50
N GLN A 188 -9.79 -17.62 -25.49
CA GLN A 188 -8.94 -16.91 -24.56
C GLN A 188 -8.55 -15.57 -25.16
N ILE A 189 -8.74 -14.48 -24.42
CA ILE A 189 -8.33 -13.14 -24.81
C ILE A 189 -7.29 -12.67 -23.79
N SER A 190 -6.16 -12.19 -24.27
CA SER A 190 -5.07 -11.66 -23.46
C SER A 190 -4.80 -10.21 -23.84
N ALA A 191 -4.58 -9.37 -22.83
CA ALA A 191 -4.14 -8.00 -23.00
C ALA A 191 -2.67 -7.86 -22.63
N SER A 192 -2.02 -6.87 -23.23
CA SER A 192 -0.76 -6.41 -22.70
C SER A 192 -1.13 -5.76 -21.39
N ALA A 193 -0.31 -5.94 -20.35
CA ALA A 193 -0.42 -5.01 -19.23
C ALA A 193 -0.46 -3.60 -19.86
N ALA A 194 -1.54 -2.84 -19.63
CA ALA A 194 -1.53 -1.43 -20.01
C ALA A 194 -0.20 -0.87 -19.49
N PRO A 195 0.50 0.04 -20.21
CA PRO A 195 1.59 0.74 -19.57
C PRO A 195 1.01 1.28 -18.28
N ALA A 196 1.43 0.71 -17.15
CA ALA A 196 0.86 1.09 -15.87
C ALA A 196 1.02 2.60 -15.83
N SER A 197 -0.09 3.34 -15.65
CA SER A 197 -0.02 4.79 -15.68
C SER A 197 1.16 5.20 -14.81
N ALA A 198 2.08 5.99 -15.37
CA ALA A 198 3.24 6.41 -14.59
C ALA A 198 2.74 7.01 -13.27
N PHE A 199 3.42 6.71 -12.17
CA PHE A 199 3.01 7.27 -10.89
C PHE A 199 2.95 8.79 -10.98
N VAL A 200 1.88 9.37 -10.45
CA VAL A 200 1.73 10.82 -10.34
C VAL A 200 2.69 11.31 -9.27
N HIS A 201 3.48 12.31 -9.62
CA HIS A 201 4.53 12.85 -8.77
C HIS A 201 4.59 14.39 -8.80
N PRO A 202 4.73 15.06 -7.63
CA PRO A 202 4.49 14.52 -6.30
C PRO A 202 3.08 13.90 -6.19
N GLY A 203 2.96 12.80 -5.46
CA GLY A 203 1.70 12.10 -5.29
C GLY A 203 1.64 11.12 -4.12
N ILE A 204 2.60 11.20 -3.18
CA ILE A 204 2.54 10.59 -1.85
C ILE A 204 1.91 11.63 -0.92
N LEU A 205 0.63 11.41 -0.60
CA LEU A 205 -0.28 12.29 0.15
C LEU A 205 -0.57 13.67 -0.48
N VAL A 206 0.41 14.32 -1.11
CA VAL A 206 0.29 15.70 -1.60
C VAL A 206 0.69 15.78 -3.06
N SER A 207 -0.20 16.30 -3.89
CA SER A 207 0.06 16.57 -5.30
C SER A 207 0.61 17.98 -5.55
N LYS A 208 1.27 18.18 -6.69
CA LYS A 208 1.72 19.53 -7.09
C LYS A 208 0.57 20.54 -7.15
N GLY A 209 -0.59 20.14 -7.67
CA GLY A 209 -1.77 21.02 -7.78
C GLY A 209 -2.27 21.50 -6.41
N GLN A 210 -2.23 20.64 -5.39
CA GLN A 210 -2.57 21.03 -4.02
C GLN A 210 -1.55 22.00 -3.43
N LEU A 211 -0.26 21.75 -3.64
CA LEU A 211 0.80 22.68 -3.20
C LEU A 211 0.63 24.06 -3.88
N ASP A 212 0.36 24.11 -5.18
CA ASP A 212 0.14 25.35 -5.94
C ASP A 212 -1.09 26.11 -5.44
N PHE A 213 -2.17 25.39 -5.14
CA PHE A 213 -3.38 25.96 -4.54
C PHE A 213 -3.06 26.64 -3.21
N VAL A 214 -2.40 25.94 -2.28
CA VAL A 214 -2.07 26.49 -0.96
C VAL A 214 -1.09 27.66 -1.09
N LYS A 215 -0.08 27.56 -1.97
CA LYS A 215 0.84 28.66 -2.25
C LYS A 215 0.10 29.92 -2.69
N THR A 216 -0.87 29.77 -3.58
CA THR A 216 -1.72 30.89 -4.05
C THR A 216 -2.53 31.49 -2.90
N LYS A 217 -3.12 30.65 -2.04
CA LYS A 217 -3.87 31.11 -0.86
C LYS A 217 -3.00 31.90 0.12
N ILE A 218 -1.79 31.42 0.40
CA ILE A 218 -0.83 32.12 1.27
C ILE A 218 -0.39 33.44 0.64
N GLY A 219 -0.05 33.44 -0.65
CA GLY A 219 0.37 34.64 -1.38
C GLY A 219 -0.71 35.73 -1.43
N GLY A 220 -1.99 35.34 -1.43
CA GLY A 220 -3.14 36.24 -1.32
C GLY A 220 -3.54 36.62 0.12
N GLY A 221 -2.84 36.14 1.15
CA GLY A 221 -3.19 36.41 2.55
C GLY A 221 -4.49 35.74 3.03
N ALA A 222 -4.98 34.71 2.32
CA ALA A 222 -6.23 34.05 2.64
C ALA A 222 -6.14 33.21 3.92
N GLN A 223 -7.22 33.23 4.70
CA GLN A 223 -7.40 32.38 5.88
C GLN A 223 -8.15 31.10 5.49
N PRO A 224 -7.85 29.94 6.11
CA PRO A 224 -6.93 29.75 7.25
C PRO A 224 -5.45 29.53 6.88
N TRP A 225 -5.12 29.37 5.59
CA TRP A 225 -3.77 28.99 5.13
C TRP A 225 -2.66 29.92 5.62
N THR A 226 -2.90 31.23 5.62
CA THR A 226 -1.88 32.21 6.05
C THR A 226 -1.55 32.08 7.54
N LYS A 227 -2.56 31.90 8.41
CA LYS A 227 -2.33 31.63 9.83
C LYS A 227 -1.55 30.34 10.02
N GLU A 228 -1.95 29.27 9.33
CA GLU A 228 -1.28 27.98 9.45
C GLU A 228 0.17 28.04 8.97
N TYR A 229 0.44 28.79 7.90
CA TYR A 229 1.80 28.99 7.38
C TYR A 229 2.69 29.72 8.41
N GLN A 230 2.14 30.72 9.11
CA GLN A 230 2.85 31.40 10.19
C GLN A 230 3.11 30.48 11.38
N LEU A 231 2.15 29.61 11.74
CA LEU A 231 2.35 28.58 12.77
C LEU A 231 3.45 27.59 12.39
N ALA A 232 3.47 27.13 11.12
CA ALA A 232 4.53 26.27 10.60
C ALA A 232 5.89 26.93 10.67
N ARG A 233 6.00 28.16 10.17
CA ARG A 233 7.23 28.94 10.16
C ARG A 233 7.75 29.26 11.58
N GLY A 234 6.86 29.44 12.55
CA GLY A 234 7.21 29.66 13.96
C GLY A 234 7.54 28.39 14.75
N SER A 235 7.35 27.21 14.16
CA SER A 235 7.59 25.94 14.86
C SER A 235 9.08 25.63 15.01
N ARG A 236 9.43 24.81 16.01
CA ARG A 236 10.81 24.33 16.18
C ARG A 236 11.36 23.59 14.95
N HIS A 237 10.48 22.97 14.17
CA HIS A 237 10.80 22.20 12.96
C HIS A 237 11.18 23.10 11.78
N ALA A 238 10.80 24.39 11.83
CA ALA A 238 11.12 25.40 10.82
C ALA A 238 12.36 26.24 11.13
N LYS A 239 13.11 25.91 12.19
CA LYS A 239 14.35 26.60 12.53
C LYS A 239 15.33 26.56 11.34
N ARG A 240 15.87 27.72 10.95
CA ARG A 240 16.82 27.81 9.83
C ARG A 240 18.14 27.09 10.13
N ASP A 241 18.51 27.00 11.40
CA ASP A 241 19.69 26.33 11.94
C ASP A 241 19.37 24.91 12.47
N TYR A 242 18.28 24.27 12.00
CA TYR A 242 17.94 22.92 12.43
C TYR A 242 19.07 21.92 12.13
N VAL A 243 19.42 21.12 13.14
CA VAL A 243 20.44 20.06 13.06
C VAL A 243 19.77 18.72 13.34
N ALA A 244 19.87 17.80 12.38
CA ALA A 244 19.38 16.43 12.52
C ALA A 244 20.28 15.63 13.48
N SER A 245 19.70 14.61 14.12
CA SER A 245 20.39 13.73 15.07
C SER A 245 20.31 12.26 14.61
N PRO A 246 20.87 11.90 13.44
CA PRO A 246 20.82 10.53 12.95
C PRO A 246 21.68 9.60 13.81
N VAL A 247 21.23 8.34 13.94
CA VAL A 247 21.97 7.27 14.59
C VAL A 247 22.17 6.09 13.63
N PRO A 248 23.27 5.31 13.75
CA PRO A 248 23.49 4.16 12.87
C PRO A 248 22.42 3.08 12.99
N VAL A 249 21.93 2.85 14.21
CA VAL A 249 20.94 1.82 14.50
C VAL A 249 19.87 2.40 15.42
N VAL A 250 18.63 2.44 14.95
CA VAL A 250 17.49 2.87 15.76
C VAL A 250 17.02 1.73 16.65
N LYS A 251 16.90 2.01 17.95
CA LYS A 251 16.59 1.06 19.02
C LYS A 251 15.42 1.60 19.83
N CYS A 252 14.21 1.18 19.46
CA CYS A 252 12.96 1.64 20.06
C CYS A 252 12.36 0.55 20.96
N SER A 253 12.49 0.68 22.27
CA SER A 253 11.99 -0.32 23.21
C SER A 253 10.51 -0.66 23.04
N THR A 254 10.18 -1.93 23.25
CA THR A 254 8.82 -2.45 23.37
C THR A 254 7.99 -1.61 24.34
N PRO A 255 6.71 -1.29 24.01
CA PRO A 255 5.85 -0.49 24.88
C PRO A 255 5.83 -1.01 26.32
N GLY A 256 5.91 -0.08 27.29
CA GLY A 256 5.94 -0.41 28.72
C GLY A 256 7.24 -1.08 29.22
N SER A 257 8.19 -1.42 28.33
CA SER A 257 9.37 -2.21 28.70
C SER A 257 10.68 -1.42 28.66
N LYS A 258 10.63 -0.09 28.50
CA LYS A 258 11.83 0.76 28.39
C LYS A 258 12.75 0.66 29.62
N GLN A 259 12.20 0.76 30.82
CA GLN A 259 13.01 0.67 32.04
C GLN A 259 13.65 -0.71 32.18
N LYS A 260 12.85 -1.78 31.98
CA LYS A 260 13.36 -3.16 31.94
C LYS A 260 14.50 -3.34 30.94
N ALA A 261 14.38 -2.76 29.75
CA ALA A 261 15.43 -2.82 28.74
C ALA A 261 16.72 -2.16 29.23
N ILE A 262 16.62 -0.97 29.84
CA ILE A 262 17.76 -0.25 30.44
C ILE A 262 18.39 -1.07 31.57
N ASP A 263 17.59 -1.62 32.48
CA ASP A 263 18.06 -2.41 33.63
C ASP A 263 18.82 -3.68 33.19
N LEU A 264 18.49 -4.22 32.02
CA LEU A 264 19.15 -5.36 31.40
C LEU A 264 20.29 -4.99 30.44
N GLY A 265 20.66 -3.71 30.35
CA GLY A 265 21.78 -3.23 29.54
C GLY A 265 21.48 -3.03 28.05
N TYR A 266 20.20 -3.01 27.65
CA TYR A 266 19.80 -2.74 26.26
C TYR A 266 19.74 -1.23 25.98
N GLU A 267 20.64 -0.78 25.10
CA GLU A 267 20.73 0.62 24.67
C GLU A 267 19.43 1.12 24.01
N GLN A 268 19.14 2.40 24.17
CA GLN A 268 18.05 3.13 23.51
C GLN A 268 18.65 4.20 22.61
N ALA A 269 18.27 4.26 21.34
CA ALA A 269 18.85 5.21 20.38
C ALA A 269 17.88 5.57 19.26
N GLY A 270 17.76 6.86 18.95
CA GLY A 270 17.16 7.36 17.71
C GLY A 270 15.64 7.34 17.60
N CYS A 271 14.91 6.82 18.60
CA CYS A 271 13.47 6.59 18.48
C CYS A 271 12.65 7.89 18.35
N SER A 272 12.98 8.89 19.17
CA SER A 272 12.31 10.19 19.10
C SER A 272 12.93 11.07 18.02
N GLU A 273 14.24 10.93 17.83
CA GLU A 273 15.07 11.70 16.90
C GLU A 273 14.60 11.46 15.46
N ILE A 274 14.41 10.21 15.05
CA ILE A 274 14.00 9.88 13.68
C ILE A 274 12.63 10.49 13.32
N VAL A 275 11.66 10.42 14.24
CA VAL A 275 10.32 10.96 14.02
C VAL A 275 10.34 12.49 14.02
N ASN A 276 11.07 13.11 14.96
CA ASN A 276 11.20 14.57 15.02
C ASN A 276 11.92 15.15 13.80
N ASP A 277 12.96 14.48 13.31
CA ASP A 277 13.70 14.88 12.13
C ASP A 277 12.88 14.67 10.85
N ALA A 278 12.07 13.60 10.77
CA ALA A 278 11.11 13.42 9.67
C ALA A 278 10.08 14.55 9.63
N ASN A 279 9.53 14.91 10.79
CA ASN A 279 8.65 16.08 10.92
C ASN A 279 9.33 17.38 10.50
N ALA A 280 10.61 17.57 10.86
CA ALA A 280 11.40 18.72 10.43
C ALA A 280 11.61 18.74 8.92
N ALA A 281 12.00 17.61 8.31
CA ALA A 281 12.19 17.50 6.87
C ALA A 281 10.90 17.86 6.10
N TYR A 282 9.75 17.32 6.52
CA TYR A 282 8.47 17.61 5.87
C TYR A 282 8.02 19.06 6.07
N THR A 283 8.14 19.60 7.29
CA THR A 283 7.84 21.02 7.58
C THR A 283 8.69 21.95 6.72
N GLN A 284 10.00 21.69 6.62
CA GLN A 284 10.92 22.50 5.83
C GLN A 284 10.63 22.38 4.33
N ALA A 285 10.30 21.18 3.82
CA ALA A 285 9.92 21.00 2.42
C ALA A 285 8.66 21.80 2.03
N LEU A 286 7.63 21.83 2.89
CA LEU A 286 6.43 22.64 2.69
C LEU A 286 6.77 24.15 2.71
N LEU A 287 7.54 24.60 3.70
CA LEU A 287 7.93 26.01 3.80
C LEU A 287 8.77 26.48 2.62
N TRP A 288 9.67 25.63 2.11
CA TRP A 288 10.38 25.87 0.85
C TRP A 288 9.39 26.15 -0.28
N TYR A 289 8.45 25.23 -0.50
CA TYR A 289 7.54 25.32 -1.64
C TYR A 289 6.73 26.63 -1.64
N TYR A 290 6.21 27.00 -0.46
CA TYR A 290 5.37 28.18 -0.29
C TYR A 290 6.15 29.49 -0.33
N SER A 291 7.33 29.54 0.29
CA SER A 291 8.12 30.78 0.38
C SER A 291 9.06 31.02 -0.79
N GLY A 292 9.54 29.96 -1.43
CA GLY A 292 10.68 30.02 -2.36
C GLY A 292 12.04 30.25 -1.69
N ASP A 293 12.14 30.25 -0.36
CA ASP A 293 13.42 30.41 0.36
C ASP A 293 14.20 29.08 0.36
N ALA A 294 15.25 29.02 -0.45
CA ALA A 294 16.08 27.84 -0.70
C ALA A 294 16.69 27.24 0.57
N GLN A 295 16.88 28.02 1.64
CA GLN A 295 17.39 27.49 2.91
C GLN A 295 16.50 26.38 3.47
N TYR A 296 15.17 26.52 3.34
CA TYR A 296 14.24 25.48 3.79
C TYR A 296 14.43 24.18 2.99
N ALA A 297 14.65 24.27 1.67
CA ALA A 297 14.91 23.11 0.83
C ALA A 297 16.24 22.43 1.17
N GLU A 298 17.30 23.23 1.35
CA GLU A 298 18.63 22.75 1.72
C GLU A 298 18.61 22.07 3.09
N ASN A 299 17.88 22.62 4.06
CA ASN A 299 17.71 22.01 5.38
C ASN A 299 16.97 20.67 5.29
N ALA A 300 15.84 20.62 4.58
CA ALA A 300 15.09 19.38 4.37
C ALA A 300 15.95 18.30 3.69
N ARG A 301 16.66 18.67 2.61
CA ARG A 301 17.62 17.79 1.92
C ARG A 301 18.74 17.32 2.84
N ARG A 302 19.32 18.21 3.66
CA ARG A 302 20.37 17.88 4.64
C ARG A 302 19.89 16.85 5.67
N ILE A 303 18.67 17.02 6.21
CA ILE A 303 18.08 16.08 7.17
C ILE A 303 17.90 14.71 6.53
N LEU A 304 17.28 14.65 5.34
CA LEU A 304 17.05 13.41 4.59
C LEU A 304 18.36 12.67 4.28
N ASN A 305 19.37 13.40 3.81
CA ASN A 305 20.67 12.82 3.47
C ASN A 305 21.47 12.40 4.71
N ALA A 306 21.35 13.11 5.83
CA ALA A 306 22.02 12.75 7.08
C ALA A 306 21.50 11.39 7.59
N TRP A 307 20.18 11.19 7.63
CA TRP A 307 19.61 9.89 8.01
C TRP A 307 19.97 8.79 7.02
N ALA A 308 19.81 9.03 5.70
CA ALA A 308 20.09 8.02 4.69
C ALA A 308 21.56 7.60 4.58
N ARG A 309 22.52 8.46 4.97
CA ARG A 309 23.95 8.11 4.99
C ARG A 309 24.39 7.45 6.29
N THR A 310 23.65 7.64 7.39
CA THR A 310 24.06 7.17 8.72
C THR A 310 23.28 5.95 9.17
N MET A 311 21.95 5.94 9.03
CA MET A 311 21.11 4.88 9.55
C MET A 311 21.16 3.65 8.65
N THR A 312 21.68 2.55 9.18
CA THR A 312 21.81 1.28 8.48
C THR A 312 20.78 0.25 8.92
N ALA A 313 20.13 0.44 10.07
CA ALA A 313 19.13 -0.49 10.57
C ALA A 313 18.15 0.18 11.55
N ILE A 314 16.94 -0.37 11.61
CA ILE A 314 15.97 -0.15 12.69
C ILE A 314 15.70 -1.52 13.32
N LEU A 315 16.04 -1.70 14.60
CA LEU A 315 15.87 -2.99 15.26
C LEU A 315 14.41 -3.23 15.62
N PHE A 316 13.98 -4.47 15.44
CA PHE A 316 12.63 -4.92 15.78
C PHE A 316 12.64 -6.30 16.42
N ASP A 317 13.04 -7.35 15.68
CA ASP A 317 12.88 -8.74 16.13
C ASP A 317 13.86 -9.13 17.26
N GLN A 318 15.15 -8.89 17.03
CA GLN A 318 16.22 -9.18 17.96
C GLN A 318 16.79 -7.89 18.58
N PRO A 319 17.32 -7.97 19.81
CA PRO A 319 17.27 -9.09 20.74
C PRO A 319 15.87 -9.30 21.35
N ARG A 320 15.67 -10.43 22.02
CA ARG A 320 14.46 -10.77 22.79
C ARG A 320 14.78 -10.85 24.28
N PHE A 321 13.82 -10.49 25.12
CA PHE A 321 13.98 -10.63 26.57
C PHE A 321 14.06 -12.10 26.98
N PRO A 322 14.99 -12.48 27.88
CA PRO A 322 15.23 -13.88 28.23
C PRO A 322 14.09 -14.53 29.03
N ASP A 323 13.27 -13.73 29.72
CA ASP A 323 12.21 -14.22 30.61
C ASP A 323 10.92 -14.60 29.88
N ASN A 324 10.59 -13.91 28.79
CA ASN A 324 9.31 -14.07 28.10
C ASN A 324 9.42 -14.16 26.58
N ASN A 325 10.64 -14.12 26.04
CA ASN A 325 10.94 -14.19 24.61
C ASN A 325 10.22 -13.11 23.77
N VAL A 326 9.78 -12.00 24.38
CA VAL A 326 9.22 -10.84 23.67
C VAL A 326 10.36 -9.99 23.11
N GLN A 327 10.17 -9.38 21.95
CA GLN A 327 11.14 -8.47 21.36
C GLN A 327 11.53 -7.37 22.36
N VAL A 328 12.82 -6.98 22.38
CA VAL A 328 13.28 -5.84 23.17
C VAL A 328 12.90 -4.52 22.48
N TYR A 329 12.94 -4.50 21.14
CA TYR A 329 12.75 -3.29 20.32
C TYR A 329 11.49 -3.32 19.45
N ALA A 330 10.37 -3.84 19.96
CA ALA A 330 9.14 -4.00 19.17
C ALA A 330 8.60 -2.68 18.56
N ASN A 331 8.99 -1.51 19.10
CA ASN A 331 8.59 -0.22 18.56
C ASN A 331 9.36 0.21 17.30
N GLY A 332 10.38 -0.55 16.88
CA GLY A 332 11.15 -0.25 15.67
C GLY A 332 10.28 -0.13 14.41
N HIS A 333 9.33 -1.05 14.20
CA HIS A 333 8.40 -0.97 13.06
C HIS A 333 7.57 0.33 13.06
N PHE A 334 7.17 0.83 14.23
CA PHE A 334 6.38 2.07 14.31
C PHE A 334 7.23 3.30 14.08
N ALA A 335 8.47 3.32 14.59
CA ALA A 335 9.41 4.37 14.23
C ALA A 335 9.69 4.39 12.71
N ALA A 336 9.83 3.20 12.09
CA ALA A 336 9.97 3.08 10.65
C ALA A 336 8.73 3.63 9.91
N GLY A 337 7.52 3.25 10.32
CA GLY A 337 6.30 3.77 9.72
C GLY A 337 6.12 5.28 9.92
N TRP A 338 6.22 5.76 11.16
CA TRP A 338 5.98 7.17 11.48
C TRP A 338 7.00 8.10 10.83
N ALA A 339 8.30 7.77 10.88
CA ALA A 339 9.30 8.58 10.20
C ALA A 339 9.25 8.41 8.67
N GLY A 340 8.98 7.19 8.20
CA GLY A 340 8.96 6.85 6.78
C GLY A 340 7.97 7.71 5.99
N THR A 341 6.74 7.84 6.46
CA THR A 341 5.71 8.70 5.83
C THR A 341 6.21 10.13 5.58
N ASN A 342 6.71 10.81 6.61
CA ASN A 342 7.15 12.21 6.50
C ASN A 342 8.48 12.39 5.75
N PHE A 343 9.42 11.44 5.85
CA PHE A 343 10.60 11.47 5.00
C PHE A 343 10.25 11.30 3.52
N LEU A 344 9.36 10.37 3.18
CA LEU A 344 8.92 10.14 1.79
C LEU A 344 8.23 11.37 1.21
N ARG A 345 7.29 11.97 1.96
CA ARG A 345 6.62 13.22 1.55
C ARG A 345 7.62 14.35 1.32
N ALA A 346 8.58 14.53 2.23
CA ALA A 346 9.62 15.55 2.10
C ALA A 346 10.52 15.31 0.87
N ALA A 347 11.01 14.08 0.71
CA ALA A 347 11.86 13.69 -0.41
C ALA A 347 11.14 13.87 -1.75
N GLU A 348 9.86 13.50 -1.82
CA GLU A 348 9.08 13.62 -3.05
C GLU A 348 8.82 15.08 -3.42
N ILE A 349 8.42 15.93 -2.46
CA ILE A 349 8.26 17.37 -2.71
C ILE A 349 9.57 17.95 -3.26
N LEU A 350 10.72 17.67 -2.63
CA LEU A 350 11.99 18.21 -3.10
C LEU A 350 12.38 17.66 -4.48
N ARG A 351 12.26 16.34 -4.70
CA ARG A 351 12.63 15.68 -5.96
C ARG A 351 11.99 16.31 -7.19
N TYR A 352 10.74 16.75 -7.08
CA TYR A 352 9.98 17.27 -8.22
C TYR A 352 9.79 18.79 -8.21
N THR A 353 10.27 19.50 -7.18
CA THR A 353 10.03 20.95 -7.06
C THR A 353 11.27 21.77 -6.72
N TYR A 354 12.36 21.16 -6.25
CA TYR A 354 13.60 21.83 -5.91
C TYR A 354 14.71 21.52 -6.92
N SER A 355 15.19 22.53 -7.63
CA SER A 355 16.26 22.37 -8.62
C SER A 355 17.61 21.93 -8.04
N GLY A 356 17.80 22.08 -6.72
CA GLY A 356 18.99 21.61 -6.03
C GLY A 356 18.95 20.14 -5.59
N TRP A 357 17.85 19.42 -5.88
CA TRP A 357 17.77 17.97 -5.71
C TRP A 357 18.46 17.26 -6.87
N THR A 358 19.36 16.31 -6.58
CA THR A 358 20.18 15.63 -7.58
C THR A 358 19.74 14.18 -7.80
N ALA A 359 20.24 13.56 -8.88
CA ALA A 359 20.07 12.13 -9.11
C ALA A 359 20.74 11.28 -8.01
N GLU A 360 21.81 11.78 -7.39
CA GLU A 360 22.46 11.12 -6.24
C GLU A 360 21.54 11.12 -5.00
N ASP A 361 20.85 12.23 -4.73
CA ASP A 361 19.87 12.29 -3.64
C ASP A 361 18.75 11.25 -3.87
N THR A 362 18.22 11.17 -5.09
CA THR A 362 17.22 10.15 -5.46
C THR A 362 17.73 8.74 -5.21
N ALA A 363 18.90 8.39 -5.75
CA ALA A 363 19.48 7.06 -5.60
C ALA A 363 19.76 6.70 -4.13
N LEU A 364 20.25 7.67 -3.34
CA LEU A 364 20.49 7.50 -1.91
C LEU A 364 19.20 7.21 -1.15
N GLN A 365 18.15 8.00 -1.38
CA GLN A 365 16.87 7.80 -0.69
C GLN A 365 16.20 6.51 -1.12
N GLU A 366 16.17 6.19 -2.42
CA GLU A 366 15.62 4.92 -2.90
C GLU A 366 16.32 3.72 -2.27
N ASN A 367 17.66 3.73 -2.23
CA ASN A 367 18.43 2.65 -1.61
C ASN A 367 18.11 2.53 -0.12
N HIS A 368 18.05 3.65 0.60
CA HIS A 368 17.77 3.66 2.03
C HIS A 368 16.37 3.10 2.35
N PHE A 369 15.33 3.53 1.62
CA PHE A 369 13.98 2.99 1.79
C PHE A 369 13.87 1.52 1.40
N LYS A 370 14.51 1.11 0.30
CA LYS A 370 14.53 -0.29 -0.15
C LYS A 370 15.23 -1.22 0.85
N THR A 371 16.30 -0.78 1.48
CA THR A 371 17.17 -1.64 2.31
C THR A 371 16.90 -1.58 3.80
N VAL A 372 16.46 -0.44 4.34
CA VAL A 372 16.25 -0.25 5.79
C VAL A 372 14.77 -0.28 6.18
N TYR A 373 13.86 0.18 5.30
CA TYR A 373 12.45 0.31 5.66
C TYR A 373 11.58 -0.80 5.10
N TRP A 374 11.75 -1.17 3.82
CA TRP A 374 10.77 -1.99 3.08
C TRP A 374 10.36 -3.26 3.82
N ASP A 375 11.32 -4.10 4.23
CA ASP A 375 11.00 -5.38 4.88
C ASP A 375 10.35 -5.21 6.26
N LEU A 376 10.55 -4.06 6.92
CA LEU A 376 9.90 -3.77 8.19
C LEU A 376 8.42 -3.43 8.01
N VAL A 377 8.03 -2.79 6.90
CA VAL A 377 6.70 -2.20 6.72
C VAL A 377 5.81 -2.91 5.69
N LYS A 378 6.38 -3.65 4.74
CA LYS A 378 5.67 -4.19 3.56
C LYS A 378 4.49 -5.10 3.89
N ASP A 379 4.59 -5.89 4.96
CA ASP A 379 3.56 -6.88 5.33
C ASP A 379 2.49 -6.28 6.26
N GLY A 380 2.56 -4.97 6.53
CA GLY A 380 1.67 -4.29 7.45
C GLY A 380 1.78 -4.82 8.88
N TRP A 381 0.68 -4.71 9.61
CA TRP A 381 0.53 -5.23 10.96
C TRP A 381 -0.89 -5.75 11.16
N THR A 382 -1.18 -6.35 12.31
CA THR A 382 -2.53 -6.90 12.60
C THR A 382 -3.01 -6.69 14.01
N GLY A 383 -2.13 -6.26 14.93
CA GLY A 383 -2.51 -5.91 16.29
C GLY A 383 -2.62 -4.40 16.39
N GLY A 384 -3.82 -3.87 16.27
CA GLY A 384 -4.12 -2.44 16.37
C GLY A 384 -4.08 -1.70 15.03
N ALA A 385 -5.13 -0.93 14.77
CA ALA A 385 -5.39 -0.30 13.49
C ALA A 385 -4.34 0.78 13.17
N ASN A 386 -3.95 1.59 14.15
CA ASN A 386 -2.96 2.65 13.97
C ASN A 386 -1.57 2.15 13.53
N ARG A 387 -1.23 0.91 13.89
CA ARG A 387 0.03 0.25 13.53
C ARG A 387 -0.05 -0.29 12.11
N THR A 388 -1.15 -0.96 11.81
CA THR A 388 -1.43 -1.52 10.49
C THR A 388 -1.39 -0.42 9.43
N SER A 389 -2.08 0.68 9.69
CA SER A 389 -2.26 1.76 8.73
C SER A 389 -0.97 2.53 8.43
N VAL A 390 -0.17 2.88 9.45
CA VAL A 390 1.06 3.67 9.22
C VAL A 390 2.12 2.87 8.46
N MET A 391 2.19 1.55 8.70
CA MET A 391 3.10 0.67 7.98
C MET A 391 2.69 0.55 6.52
N ASN A 392 1.40 0.29 6.25
CA ASN A 392 0.86 0.27 4.90
C ASN A 392 1.06 1.62 4.19
N GLU A 393 0.86 2.74 4.89
CA GLU A 393 1.05 4.08 4.34
C GLU A 393 2.51 4.30 3.91
N THR A 394 3.45 3.87 4.73
CA THR A 394 4.88 3.97 4.41
C THR A 394 5.25 3.07 3.24
N ALA A 395 4.79 1.82 3.25
CA ALA A 395 5.03 0.87 2.17
C ALA A 395 4.47 1.38 0.83
N LEU A 396 3.28 1.99 0.84
CA LEU A 396 2.66 2.62 -0.33
C LEU A 396 3.52 3.78 -0.85
N GLY A 397 3.99 4.64 0.06
CA GLY A 397 4.90 5.73 -0.30
C GLY A 397 6.23 5.25 -0.87
N ILE A 398 6.81 4.16 -0.34
CA ILE A 398 8.04 3.55 -0.87
C ILE A 398 7.80 3.05 -2.31
N ALA A 399 6.70 2.35 -2.54
CA ALA A 399 6.35 1.84 -3.87
C ALA A 399 6.24 2.96 -4.91
N ILE A 400 5.52 4.05 -4.56
CA ILE A 400 5.39 5.22 -5.42
C ILE A 400 6.74 5.91 -5.63
N PHE A 401 7.47 6.23 -4.56
CA PHE A 401 8.76 6.95 -4.65
C PHE A 401 9.79 6.20 -5.50
N THR A 402 9.81 4.87 -5.40
CA THR A 402 10.72 3.99 -6.13
C THR A 402 10.21 3.58 -7.52
N ASN A 403 9.04 4.09 -7.93
CA ASN A 403 8.37 3.74 -9.17
C ASN A 403 8.16 2.22 -9.35
N ASP A 404 7.91 1.51 -8.25
CA ASP A 404 7.80 0.05 -8.23
C ASP A 404 6.33 -0.38 -8.22
N ARG A 405 5.82 -0.74 -9.40
CA ARG A 405 4.43 -1.15 -9.59
C ARG A 405 4.09 -2.46 -8.88
N GLU A 406 5.02 -3.40 -8.79
CA GLU A 406 4.78 -4.68 -8.12
C GLU A 406 4.60 -4.46 -6.61
N LYS A 407 5.48 -3.67 -6.00
CA LYS A 407 5.33 -3.24 -4.59
C LYS A 407 4.02 -2.49 -4.37
N TYR A 408 3.63 -1.63 -5.32
CA TYR A 408 2.40 -0.87 -5.22
C TYR A 408 1.18 -1.81 -5.18
N GLU A 409 1.03 -2.71 -6.15
CA GLU A 409 -0.09 -3.64 -6.19
C GLU A 409 -0.15 -4.54 -4.94
N TYR A 410 1.02 -5.00 -4.47
CA TYR A 410 1.13 -5.78 -3.24
C TYR A 410 0.59 -5.00 -2.03
N VAL A 411 0.98 -3.73 -1.87
CA VAL A 411 0.56 -2.92 -0.73
C VAL A 411 -0.91 -2.52 -0.87
N VAL A 412 -1.37 -2.13 -2.05
CA VAL A 412 -2.76 -1.70 -2.26
C VAL A 412 -3.75 -2.82 -1.95
N SER A 413 -3.42 -4.09 -2.26
CA SER A 413 -4.27 -5.21 -1.87
C SER A 413 -4.38 -5.34 -0.34
N GLN A 414 -3.33 -5.02 0.42
CA GLN A 414 -3.39 -5.00 1.88
C GLN A 414 -4.20 -3.80 2.39
N VAL A 415 -4.07 -2.63 1.77
CA VAL A 415 -4.81 -1.41 2.12
C VAL A 415 -6.30 -1.61 1.95
N GLU A 416 -6.73 -2.22 0.85
CA GLU A 416 -8.14 -2.48 0.59
C GLU A 416 -8.77 -3.30 1.72
N HIS A 417 -8.15 -4.44 2.08
CA HIS A 417 -8.64 -5.28 3.16
C HIS A 417 -8.56 -4.59 4.52
N SER A 418 -7.40 -4.00 4.85
CA SER A 418 -7.19 -3.37 6.15
C SER A 418 -8.14 -2.20 6.38
N SER A 419 -8.49 -1.42 5.35
CA SER A 419 -9.51 -0.37 5.46
C SER A 419 -10.85 -0.92 5.97
N LYS A 420 -11.24 -2.12 5.52
CA LYS A 420 -12.48 -2.77 5.94
C LYS A 420 -12.36 -3.41 7.32
N ALA A 421 -11.20 -3.99 7.63
CA ALA A 421 -10.94 -4.59 8.93
C ALA A 421 -10.71 -3.56 10.04
N MET A 422 -10.40 -2.30 9.74
CA MET A 422 -10.12 -1.26 10.74
C MET A 422 -11.37 -0.50 11.24
N ILE A 423 -12.38 -0.35 10.37
CA ILE A 423 -13.61 0.40 10.67
C ILE A 423 -14.80 -0.51 10.45
N TYR A 424 -15.62 -0.67 11.50
CA TYR A 424 -16.79 -1.53 11.47
C TYR A 424 -17.95 -0.82 10.79
N MET A 425 -18.59 -1.53 9.87
CA MET A 425 -19.89 -1.18 9.32
C MET A 425 -20.90 -2.32 9.57
N PRO A 426 -22.19 -2.03 9.87
CA PRO A 426 -23.20 -3.07 10.03
C PRO A 426 -23.38 -3.96 8.79
N SER A 427 -23.07 -3.45 7.60
CA SER A 427 -23.04 -4.19 6.33
C SER A 427 -21.99 -5.31 6.31
N ASP A 428 -20.93 -5.21 7.12
CA ASP A 428 -19.92 -6.26 7.28
C ASP A 428 -20.48 -7.49 8.06
N GLY A 429 -21.64 -7.35 8.71
CA GLY A 429 -22.32 -8.39 9.49
C GLY A 429 -22.35 -8.12 10.99
N ARG A 430 -22.64 -9.16 11.79
CA ARG A 430 -22.77 -9.04 13.26
C ARG A 430 -21.45 -8.76 13.99
N GLN A 431 -20.33 -9.01 13.33
CA GLN A 431 -18.98 -8.85 13.87
C GLN A 431 -18.09 -8.22 12.80
N PRO A 432 -17.01 -7.52 13.20
CA PRO A 432 -16.07 -6.94 12.26
C PRO A 432 -15.28 -8.00 11.49
N LEU A 433 -14.65 -7.57 10.40
CA LEU A 433 -13.73 -8.43 9.63
C LEU A 433 -12.42 -8.63 10.39
N TYR A 434 -11.84 -9.83 10.25
CA TYR A 434 -10.51 -10.13 10.79
C TYR A 434 -9.42 -9.40 10.00
N PRO A 435 -8.34 -8.94 10.66
CA PRO A 435 -7.18 -8.43 9.95
C PRO A 435 -6.49 -9.55 9.15
N ILE A 436 -5.96 -9.21 7.98
CA ILE A 436 -5.15 -10.11 7.16
C ILE A 436 -3.66 -9.83 7.40
N TYR A 437 -2.88 -10.89 7.50
CA TYR A 437 -1.41 -10.86 7.49
C TYR A 437 -0.91 -11.80 6.41
N GLN A 438 -0.07 -11.31 5.49
CA GLN A 438 0.53 -12.13 4.43
C GLN A 438 -0.52 -12.96 3.66
N GLY A 439 -1.65 -12.33 3.33
CA GLY A 439 -2.74 -12.95 2.57
C GLY A 439 -3.62 -13.93 3.35
N ARG A 440 -3.47 -14.06 4.68
CA ARG A 440 -4.30 -14.94 5.52
C ARG A 440 -4.96 -14.19 6.67
N PRO A 441 -6.21 -14.49 7.04
CA PRO A 441 -6.80 -13.99 8.27
C PRO A 441 -5.92 -14.35 9.47
N ARG A 442 -5.64 -13.39 10.35
CA ARG A 442 -4.87 -13.61 11.57
C ARG A 442 -5.79 -13.64 12.79
N TYR A 443 -5.39 -14.41 13.81
CA TYR A 443 -6.13 -14.58 15.08
C TYR A 443 -7.49 -15.28 14.91
N THR A 444 -7.56 -16.25 14.00
CA THR A 444 -8.75 -17.10 13.81
C THR A 444 -8.95 -18.13 14.91
N ASP A 445 -7.93 -18.37 15.73
CA ASP A 445 -8.01 -19.28 16.88
C ASP A 445 -8.40 -18.50 18.13
N ASP A 446 -9.56 -18.79 18.71
CA ASP A 446 -10.12 -18.14 19.91
C ASP A 446 -9.14 -18.12 21.10
N ALA A 447 -8.17 -19.06 21.14
CA ALA A 447 -7.13 -19.15 22.16
C ALA A 447 -6.05 -18.05 22.09
N LYS A 448 -5.92 -17.32 20.97
CA LYS A 448 -4.93 -16.23 20.78
C LYS A 448 -5.55 -14.84 20.69
N GLY A 449 -6.84 -14.69 20.98
CA GLY A 449 -7.48 -13.41 21.24
C GLY A 449 -8.81 -13.28 20.51
N ALA A 450 -9.91 -13.30 21.27
CA ALA A 450 -11.24 -12.96 20.76
C ALA A 450 -11.17 -11.66 19.95
N LEU A 451 -11.82 -11.63 18.78
CA LEU A 451 -11.92 -10.45 17.91
C LEU A 451 -12.25 -9.16 18.67
N ALA A 452 -13.06 -9.26 19.73
CA ALA A 452 -13.34 -8.16 20.65
C ALA A 452 -12.06 -7.51 21.23
N GLY A 453 -11.05 -8.29 21.62
CA GLY A 453 -9.78 -7.78 22.16
C GLY A 453 -8.96 -6.98 21.15
N ILE A 454 -8.99 -7.35 19.86
CA ILE A 454 -8.37 -6.56 18.78
C ILE A 454 -9.04 -5.19 18.65
N TRP A 455 -10.36 -5.15 18.90
CA TRP A 455 -11.19 -3.95 18.86
C TRP A 455 -11.27 -3.21 20.20
N SER A 456 -10.37 -3.52 21.14
CA SER A 456 -10.32 -2.91 22.47
C SER A 456 -11.59 -3.13 23.32
N ASN A 457 -12.23 -4.29 23.13
CA ASN A 457 -13.37 -4.82 23.87
C ASN A 457 -14.60 -3.90 23.92
N PRO A 458 -15.20 -3.55 22.76
CA PRO A 458 -16.42 -2.77 22.76
C PRO A 458 -17.59 -3.60 23.33
N THR A 459 -18.55 -2.92 23.97
CA THR A 459 -19.80 -3.55 24.44
C THR A 459 -20.76 -3.86 23.29
N ARG A 460 -20.60 -3.17 22.16
CA ARG A 460 -21.34 -3.37 20.90
C ARG A 460 -20.57 -2.74 19.73
N TYR A 461 -20.76 -3.28 18.54
CA TYR A 461 -20.22 -2.68 17.31
C TYR A 461 -21.24 -1.70 16.72
N ILE A 462 -20.79 -0.50 16.33
CA ILE A 462 -21.61 0.56 15.73
C ILE A 462 -20.92 1.11 14.49
N ALA A 463 -21.70 1.57 13.49
CA ALA A 463 -21.15 2.11 12.25
C ALA A 463 -20.11 3.20 12.50
N GLY A 464 -18.93 3.08 11.88
CA GLY A 464 -17.83 4.03 12.05
C GLY A 464 -16.97 3.79 13.29
N LEU A 465 -17.28 2.78 14.12
CA LEU A 465 -16.39 2.37 15.20
C LEU A 465 -15.05 1.93 14.58
N GLU A 466 -13.95 2.43 15.12
CA GLU A 466 -12.60 2.06 14.72
C GLU A 466 -11.94 1.21 15.84
N GLN A 467 -11.03 0.30 15.49
CA GLN A 467 -10.47 -0.71 16.41
C GLN A 467 -9.89 -0.14 17.71
N GLU A 468 -9.35 1.08 17.69
CA GLU A 468 -8.68 1.74 18.80
C GLU A 468 -9.58 2.76 19.50
N THR A 469 -10.81 3.01 19.02
CA THR A 469 -11.75 3.98 19.65
C THR A 469 -11.93 3.67 21.14
N CYS A 470 -12.10 2.39 21.51
CA CYS A 470 -12.24 1.96 22.90
C CYS A 470 -10.91 1.87 23.66
N ARG A 471 -9.76 2.10 23.03
CA ARG A 471 -8.46 2.21 23.72
C ARG A 471 -8.18 3.64 24.14
N ASP A 472 -8.17 4.55 23.17
CA ASP A 472 -8.09 6.00 23.32
C ASP A 472 -8.27 6.73 21.98
N LEU A 473 -8.70 8.00 22.06
CA LEU A 473 -8.95 8.82 20.87
C LEU A 473 -7.66 9.25 20.14
N GLY A 474 -6.49 9.13 20.77
CA GLY A 474 -5.21 9.46 20.14
C GLY A 474 -4.76 8.38 19.15
N HIS A 475 -4.81 7.12 19.56
CA HIS A 475 -4.47 5.97 18.72
C HIS A 475 -5.49 5.74 17.62
N MET A 476 -6.78 5.84 17.95
CA MET A 476 -7.85 5.85 16.95
C MET A 476 -7.56 6.87 15.86
N GLN A 477 -7.24 8.11 16.25
CA GLN A 477 -7.03 9.14 15.26
C GLN A 477 -5.75 8.95 14.43
N MET A 478 -4.72 8.32 15.00
CA MET A 478 -3.56 7.89 14.21
C MET A 478 -3.94 6.86 13.14
N GLY A 479 -4.83 5.91 13.45
CA GLY A 479 -5.34 4.93 12.49
C GLY A 479 -6.19 5.55 11.39
N VAL A 480 -7.20 6.33 11.78
CA VAL A 480 -8.09 7.03 10.85
C VAL A 480 -7.31 7.99 9.95
N SER A 481 -6.34 8.75 10.49
CA SER A 481 -5.51 9.67 9.71
C SER A 481 -4.65 8.93 8.69
N SER A 482 -3.95 7.86 9.07
CA SER A 482 -3.17 7.07 8.10
C SER A 482 -4.07 6.50 6.99
N LEU A 483 -5.28 6.03 7.33
CA LEU A 483 -6.21 5.55 6.33
C LEU A 483 -6.65 6.67 5.36
N ALA A 484 -6.94 7.86 5.88
CA ALA A 484 -7.23 9.03 5.04
C ALA A 484 -6.02 9.45 4.18
N ASN A 485 -4.79 9.35 4.70
CA ASN A 485 -3.57 9.65 3.94
C ASN A 485 -3.39 8.68 2.77
N MET A 486 -3.61 7.38 3.01
CA MET A 486 -3.57 6.36 1.95
C MET A 486 -4.69 6.58 0.94
N ALA A 487 -5.92 6.89 1.39
CA ALA A 487 -7.04 7.19 0.51
C ALA A 487 -6.76 8.37 -0.42
N GLU A 488 -6.18 9.46 0.12
CA GLU A 488 -5.77 10.62 -0.69
C GLU A 488 -4.62 10.29 -1.64
N THR A 489 -3.63 9.51 -1.19
CA THR A 489 -2.54 9.02 -2.05
C THR A 489 -3.11 8.22 -3.22
N LEU A 490 -3.99 7.26 -2.98
CA LEU A 490 -4.64 6.46 -4.02
C LEU A 490 -5.50 7.32 -4.96
N ARG A 491 -6.23 8.30 -4.42
CA ARG A 491 -7.01 9.25 -5.23
C ARG A 491 -6.11 10.08 -6.17
N ILE A 492 -4.95 10.55 -5.69
CA ILE A 492 -3.97 11.27 -6.53
C ILE A 492 -3.44 10.36 -7.64
N GLN A 493 -3.25 9.06 -7.37
CA GLN A 493 -2.85 8.08 -8.38
C GLN A 493 -3.99 7.67 -9.32
N GLY A 494 -5.24 8.12 -9.08
CA GLY A 494 -6.41 7.72 -9.86
C GLY A 494 -6.87 6.28 -9.58
N ASP A 495 -6.50 5.70 -8.44
CA ASP A 495 -6.83 4.33 -8.08
C ASP A 495 -8.20 4.24 -7.38
N ALA A 496 -9.12 3.49 -7.98
CA ALA A 496 -10.48 3.31 -7.49
C ALA A 496 -10.58 2.50 -6.18
N ARG A 497 -9.50 1.82 -5.77
CA ARG A 497 -9.41 1.09 -4.49
C ARG A 497 -9.21 2.03 -3.28
N SER A 498 -9.20 3.35 -3.50
CA SER A 498 -9.20 4.35 -2.43
C SER A 498 -10.36 4.14 -1.46
N ALA A 499 -10.11 4.32 -0.16
CA ALA A 499 -11.16 4.28 0.88
C ALA A 499 -12.15 5.46 0.80
N TYR A 500 -11.95 6.41 -0.12
CA TYR A 500 -12.94 7.43 -0.47
C TYR A 500 -14.06 6.91 -1.36
N SER A 501 -13.86 5.77 -2.04
CA SER A 501 -14.89 5.10 -2.81
C SER A 501 -16.02 4.65 -1.87
N ASP A 502 -17.26 4.89 -2.28
CA ASP A 502 -18.43 4.41 -1.55
C ASP A 502 -18.65 2.92 -1.80
N ASP A 503 -19.28 2.24 -0.85
CA ASP A 503 -19.88 0.95 -1.08
C ASP A 503 -21.09 1.12 -2.01
N ALA A 504 -20.95 0.67 -3.25
CA ALA A 504 -21.97 0.79 -4.28
C ALA A 504 -23.26 0.00 -3.97
N VAL A 505 -23.22 -0.97 -3.06
CA VAL A 505 -24.37 -1.81 -2.68
C VAL A 505 -25.18 -1.12 -1.58
N HIS A 506 -24.50 -0.53 -0.61
CA HIS A 506 -25.12 0.00 0.60
C HIS A 506 -25.24 1.54 0.64
N ASP A 507 -24.68 2.24 -0.35
CA ASP A 507 -24.62 3.71 -0.42
C ASP A 507 -23.99 4.35 0.83
N GLU A 508 -22.90 3.73 1.31
CA GLU A 508 -22.19 4.15 2.52
C GLU A 508 -20.69 4.29 2.30
N ASN A 509 -20.03 5.09 3.14
CA ASN A 509 -18.58 5.20 3.17
C ASN A 509 -18.07 5.04 4.60
N ARG A 510 -17.27 4.00 4.84
CA ARG A 510 -16.77 3.65 6.19
C ARG A 510 -15.86 4.73 6.78
N LEU A 511 -14.98 5.33 5.97
CA LEU A 511 -14.08 6.39 6.43
C LEU A 511 -14.86 7.64 6.83
N ARG A 512 -15.86 8.05 6.03
CA ARG A 512 -16.78 9.15 6.38
C ARG A 512 -17.49 8.90 7.70
N GLN A 513 -18.04 7.70 7.89
CA GLN A 513 -18.75 7.34 9.12
C GLN A 513 -17.83 7.34 10.33
N ALA A 514 -16.60 6.83 10.18
CA ALA A 514 -15.61 6.87 11.26
C ALA A 514 -15.20 8.30 11.61
N LEU A 515 -14.99 9.16 10.61
CA LEU A 515 -14.66 10.57 10.85
C LEU A 515 -15.78 11.27 11.63
N GLU A 516 -17.03 11.17 11.19
CA GLU A 516 -18.15 11.84 11.88
C GLU A 516 -18.38 11.31 13.29
N LEU A 517 -18.35 9.98 13.48
CA LEU A 517 -18.55 9.37 14.80
C LEU A 517 -17.45 9.81 15.78
N ASN A 518 -16.19 9.65 15.38
CA ASN A 518 -15.08 9.90 16.27
C ASN A 518 -14.80 11.40 16.47
N ALA A 519 -15.18 12.26 15.52
CA ALA A 519 -15.14 13.71 15.72
C ALA A 519 -16.07 14.14 16.87
N ASP A 520 -17.26 13.54 17.02
CA ASP A 520 -18.14 13.83 18.16
C ASP A 520 -17.48 13.43 19.49
N TYR A 521 -16.78 12.29 19.54
CA TYR A 521 -16.06 11.88 20.75
C TYR A 521 -14.88 12.80 21.09
N VAL A 522 -14.12 13.25 20.08
CA VAL A 522 -13.03 14.20 20.28
C VAL A 522 -13.56 15.57 20.71
N LEU A 523 -14.69 16.03 20.16
CA LEU A 523 -15.34 17.26 20.60
C LEU A 523 -15.75 17.17 22.08
N GLN A 524 -16.38 16.07 22.48
CA GLN A 524 -16.73 15.84 23.88
C GLN A 524 -15.49 15.83 24.80
N TYR A 525 -14.36 15.26 24.35
CA TYR A 525 -13.09 15.33 25.07
C TYR A 525 -12.60 16.77 25.22
N LEU A 526 -12.63 17.57 24.14
CA LEU A 526 -12.22 18.96 24.16
C LEU A 526 -13.13 19.85 25.02
N ASP A 527 -14.41 19.52 25.12
CA ASP A 527 -15.33 20.18 26.05
C ASP A 527 -14.94 19.89 27.50
N ASN A 528 -14.67 18.63 27.83
CA ASN A 528 -14.23 18.22 29.16
C ASN A 528 -12.89 18.85 29.56
N THR A 529 -11.94 18.96 28.63
CA THR A 529 -10.61 19.50 28.94
C THR A 529 -10.48 21.00 28.77
N GLY A 530 -11.50 21.68 28.25
CA GLY A 530 -11.44 23.12 27.93
C GLY A 530 -10.42 23.42 26.82
N ASN A 531 -10.49 22.68 25.71
CA ASN A 531 -9.60 22.78 24.54
C ASN A 531 -8.14 22.39 24.77
N ARG A 532 -7.82 21.79 25.92
CA ARG A 532 -6.48 21.31 26.19
C ARG A 532 -6.30 19.90 25.62
N VAL A 533 -5.21 19.72 24.90
CA VAL A 533 -4.85 18.45 24.25
C VAL A 533 -3.72 17.79 25.04
N GLY A 534 -3.69 16.45 25.08
CA GLY A 534 -2.68 15.70 25.83
C GLY A 534 -2.88 15.71 27.35
N VAL A 535 -4.06 16.13 27.80
CA VAL A 535 -4.45 16.04 29.21
C VAL A 535 -4.81 14.59 29.50
N LYS A 536 -4.19 14.03 30.55
CA LYS A 536 -4.53 12.71 31.07
C LYS A 536 -5.94 12.73 31.65
N VAL A 537 -6.83 11.93 31.07
CA VAL A 537 -8.21 11.74 31.52
C VAL A 537 -8.43 10.25 31.67
N THR A 538 -8.79 9.78 32.87
CA THR A 538 -9.06 8.36 33.14
C THR A 538 -10.58 8.08 33.08
N PRO A 539 -10.99 6.81 32.87
CA PRO A 539 -12.40 6.46 32.79
C PRO A 539 -13.21 6.85 34.04
N GLU A 540 -12.59 6.83 35.23
CA GLU A 540 -13.24 7.25 36.48
C GLU A 540 -13.50 8.76 36.53
N GLY A 541 -12.68 9.55 35.85
CA GLY A 541 -12.79 11.00 35.83
C GLY A 541 -13.76 11.52 34.78
N TRP A 542 -13.85 10.85 33.63
CA TRP A 542 -14.74 11.23 32.53
C TRP A 542 -14.83 10.13 31.47
N MET A 543 -16.01 9.97 30.87
CA MET A 543 -16.23 9.14 29.69
C MET A 543 -17.05 9.91 28.65
N PRO A 544 -16.84 9.63 27.35
CA PRO A 544 -17.76 10.10 26.31
C PRO A 544 -19.17 9.58 26.58
N ALA A 545 -20.16 10.42 26.34
CA ALA A 545 -21.55 10.09 26.61
C ALA A 545 -22.23 9.48 25.38
N ARG A 546 -22.91 10.32 24.59
CA ARG A 546 -23.84 9.92 23.51
C ARG A 546 -23.25 8.82 22.61
N ASN A 547 -23.96 7.70 22.50
CA ASN A 547 -23.62 6.56 21.65
C ASN A 547 -22.25 5.90 21.91
N TRP A 548 -21.54 6.23 22.99
CA TRP A 548 -20.26 5.59 23.31
C TRP A 548 -20.43 4.06 23.44
N PRO A 549 -19.68 3.23 22.68
CA PRO A 549 -19.87 1.80 22.62
C PRO A 549 -18.97 1.01 23.58
N CYS A 550 -18.24 1.66 24.48
CA CYS A 550 -17.24 1.01 25.34
C CYS A 550 -17.60 1.13 26.83
N SER A 551 -17.31 0.10 27.63
CA SER A 551 -17.50 0.15 29.09
C SER A 551 -16.38 0.90 29.79
N SER A 552 -15.24 1.09 29.13
CA SER A 552 -14.05 1.80 29.60
C SER A 552 -13.20 2.21 28.39
N PHE A 553 -12.10 2.93 28.65
CA PHE A 553 -10.97 3.04 27.74
C PHE A 553 -9.67 2.73 28.49
N ALA A 554 -8.72 2.09 27.82
CA ALA A 554 -7.61 1.38 28.48
C ALA A 554 -6.47 2.29 28.99
N GLU A 555 -6.36 3.52 28.47
CA GLU A 555 -5.26 4.43 28.83
C GLU A 555 -5.77 5.82 29.28
N THR A 556 -5.60 6.83 28.44
CA THR A 556 -6.04 8.21 28.61
C THR A 556 -7.01 8.52 27.50
N ALA A 557 -8.15 9.13 27.78
CA ALA A 557 -9.20 9.31 26.77
C ALA A 557 -8.71 9.99 25.48
N GLY A 558 -7.74 10.91 25.59
CA GLY A 558 -7.15 11.62 24.45
C GLY A 558 -5.63 11.51 24.38
N GLY A 559 -5.06 12.21 23.41
CA GLY A 559 -3.62 12.33 23.18
C GLY A 559 -3.34 13.47 22.21
N GLY A 560 -2.06 13.83 22.01
CA GLY A 560 -1.66 14.87 21.05
C GLY A 560 -2.32 14.69 19.68
N SER A 561 -2.34 13.46 19.19
CA SER A 561 -2.86 13.09 17.88
C SER A 561 -4.37 13.17 17.73
N ALA A 562 -5.16 13.23 18.82
CA ALA A 562 -6.63 13.20 18.75
C ALA A 562 -7.21 14.35 17.92
N VAL A 563 -6.49 15.48 17.83
CA VAL A 563 -6.92 16.68 17.09
C VAL A 563 -6.24 16.85 15.73
N MET A 564 -5.40 15.91 15.32
CA MET A 564 -4.68 15.93 14.05
C MET A 564 -5.34 14.93 13.10
N GLY A 565 -5.31 15.07 11.77
CA GLY A 565 -5.76 14.00 10.88
C GLY A 565 -7.12 14.19 10.21
N TRP A 566 -7.76 15.35 10.40
CA TRP A 566 -9.19 15.53 10.12
C TRP A 566 -9.48 16.20 8.78
N GLU A 567 -8.54 17.02 8.29
CA GLU A 567 -8.75 17.89 7.12
C GLU A 567 -8.90 17.12 5.81
N LEU A 568 -8.21 15.99 5.64
CA LEU A 568 -8.21 15.24 4.37
C LEU A 568 -9.60 14.69 4.05
N GLY A 569 -10.16 13.93 4.99
CA GLY A 569 -11.49 13.34 4.81
C GLY A 569 -12.58 14.41 4.72
N TYR A 570 -12.48 15.49 5.50
CA TYR A 570 -13.37 16.63 5.37
C TYR A 570 -13.28 17.28 3.99
N ASN A 571 -12.07 17.49 3.46
CA ASN A 571 -11.89 18.06 2.15
C ASN A 571 -12.50 17.18 1.05
N GLU A 572 -12.29 15.86 1.13
CA GLU A 572 -12.88 14.92 0.20
C GLU A 572 -14.42 14.95 0.24
N PHE A 573 -15.01 14.59 1.39
CA PHE A 573 -16.45 14.38 1.44
C PHE A 573 -17.22 15.71 1.44
N ARG A 574 -16.78 16.72 2.19
CA ARG A 574 -17.51 17.98 2.27
C ARG A 574 -17.17 18.94 1.15
N ASN A 575 -15.89 19.23 0.90
CA ASN A 575 -15.53 20.28 -0.05
C ASN A 575 -15.64 19.81 -1.51
N ARG A 576 -15.14 18.61 -1.83
CA ARG A 576 -15.19 18.08 -3.20
C ARG A 576 -16.55 17.48 -3.55
N ARG A 577 -17.16 16.73 -2.61
CA ARG A 577 -18.41 15.99 -2.86
C ARG A 577 -19.69 16.64 -2.31
N GLY A 578 -19.58 17.71 -1.51
CA GLY A 578 -20.74 18.44 -0.98
C GLY A 578 -21.51 17.72 0.14
N ILE A 579 -20.95 16.65 0.71
CA ILE A 579 -21.60 15.82 1.73
C ILE A 579 -21.43 16.47 3.10
N SER A 580 -22.54 16.61 3.85
CA SER A 580 -22.52 17.18 5.19
C SER A 580 -21.67 16.35 6.16
N MET A 581 -20.80 17.03 6.92
CA MET A 581 -19.91 16.45 7.93
C MET A 581 -19.85 17.39 9.17
N PRO A 582 -20.98 17.59 9.87
CA PRO A 582 -21.10 18.67 10.85
C PRO A 582 -20.14 18.52 12.05
N LYS A 583 -19.87 17.28 12.50
CA LYS A 583 -18.98 17.06 13.65
C LYS A 583 -17.53 17.24 13.25
N THR A 584 -17.14 16.76 12.08
CA THR A 584 -15.80 16.98 11.56
C THR A 584 -15.57 18.47 11.25
N GLU A 585 -16.56 19.18 10.71
CA GLU A 585 -16.50 20.62 10.45
C GLU A 585 -16.30 21.44 11.73
N GLU A 586 -17.08 21.14 12.77
CA GLU A 586 -16.96 21.75 14.10
C GLU A 586 -15.56 21.52 14.69
N LEU A 587 -15.08 20.27 14.64
CA LEU A 587 -13.76 19.90 15.14
C LEU A 587 -12.64 20.62 14.39
N ILE A 588 -12.65 20.63 13.05
CA ILE A 588 -11.64 21.34 12.25
C ILE A 588 -11.64 22.83 12.57
N THR A 589 -12.81 23.44 12.71
CA THR A 589 -12.93 24.87 13.08
C THR A 589 -12.26 25.14 14.43
N ARG A 590 -12.49 24.26 15.41
CA ARG A 590 -11.91 24.34 16.75
C ARG A 590 -10.40 24.14 16.74
N VAL A 591 -9.90 23.17 15.97
CA VAL A 591 -8.46 22.90 15.80
C VAL A 591 -7.76 24.07 15.11
N ARG A 592 -8.36 24.60 14.03
CA ARG A 592 -7.86 25.80 13.33
C ARG A 592 -7.80 27.02 14.25
N ALA A 593 -8.66 27.12 15.27
CA ALA A 593 -8.60 28.20 16.26
C ALA A 593 -7.37 28.09 17.20
N MET A 594 -6.89 26.88 17.49
CA MET A 594 -5.70 26.66 18.33
C MET A 594 -4.45 27.38 17.77
N THR A 595 -3.57 27.83 18.66
CA THR A 595 -2.39 28.66 18.32
C THR A 595 -1.05 27.96 18.54
N SER A 596 -1.05 26.73 19.08
CA SER A 596 0.18 25.96 19.27
C SER A 596 0.48 25.07 18.07
N ALA A 597 1.66 25.21 17.49
CA ALA A 597 2.19 24.30 16.48
C ALA A 597 2.25 22.83 16.94
N SER A 598 2.32 22.57 18.25
CA SER A 598 2.31 21.19 18.80
C SER A 598 1.00 20.44 18.54
N THR A 599 -0.07 21.15 18.16
CA THR A 599 -1.36 20.54 17.77
C THR A 599 -1.44 20.22 16.28
N ARG A 600 -0.36 20.46 15.53
CA ARG A 600 -0.28 20.23 14.07
C ARG A 600 0.69 19.15 13.67
N VAL A 601 1.64 18.84 14.56
CA VAL A 601 2.74 17.91 14.30
C VAL A 601 2.79 16.87 15.39
N GLY A 602 2.67 15.61 14.98
CA GLY A 602 2.72 14.43 15.85
C GLY A 602 3.57 13.35 15.21
N ASN A 603 3.19 12.09 15.39
CA ASN A 603 3.98 10.96 14.91
C ASN A 603 4.21 10.99 13.38
N HIS A 604 3.14 11.02 12.60
CA HIS A 604 3.20 11.06 11.12
C HIS A 604 2.27 12.13 10.52
N ILE A 605 1.57 12.88 11.37
CA ILE A 605 0.56 13.85 10.96
C ILE A 605 1.18 15.24 11.07
N GLY A 606 0.98 16.05 10.03
CA GLY A 606 1.67 17.33 9.88
C GLY A 606 0.92 18.28 8.94
N TRP A 607 0.58 19.46 9.44
CA TRP A 607 0.26 20.66 8.62
C TRP A 607 -0.87 20.49 7.59
N GLU A 608 -1.93 19.75 7.89
CA GLU A 608 -2.94 19.39 6.89
C GLU A 608 -3.70 20.58 6.28
N THR A 609 -3.89 21.66 7.04
CA THR A 609 -4.45 22.89 6.49
C THR A 609 -3.53 23.51 5.43
N LEU A 610 -2.22 23.25 5.49
CA LEU A 610 -1.26 23.64 4.46
C LEU A 610 -1.19 22.65 3.29
N THR A 611 -2.02 21.63 3.22
CA THR A 611 -1.94 20.65 2.11
C THR A 611 -3.30 20.27 1.54
N HIS A 612 -4.35 20.23 2.35
CA HIS A 612 -5.65 19.68 1.94
C HIS A 612 -6.83 20.61 2.17
N ALA A 613 -6.74 21.60 3.08
CA ALA A 613 -7.87 22.50 3.32
C ALA A 613 -8.32 23.20 2.03
N GLY A 614 -9.52 22.88 1.55
CA GLY A 614 -10.14 23.45 0.34
C GLY A 614 -9.40 23.16 -0.96
N ALA A 615 -8.40 22.27 -0.95
CA ALA A 615 -7.57 21.99 -2.10
C ALA A 615 -8.33 21.10 -3.11
N PRO A 616 -8.10 21.26 -4.43
CA PRO A 616 -8.81 20.51 -5.46
C PRO A 616 -8.57 19.00 -5.40
#